data_AF-A0A1I0XIQ9-F1
#
_entry.id   AF-A0A1I0XIQ9-F1
#
_cell.length_a   1.000
_cell.length_b   1.000
_cell.length_c   1.000
_cell.angle_alpha   90.00
_cell.angle_beta   90.00
_cell.angle_gamma   90.00
#
_symmetry.space_group_name_H-M   'P 1'
#
loop_
_entity.id
_entity.type
_entity.pdbx_description
1 polymer ?
#
loop_
_entity_poly.entity_id
_entity_poly.type
_entity_poly.pdbx_seq_one_letter_code
_entity_poly.pdbx_strand_id
1 'polypeptide(L)' 'MKCNNCGANLPNNSQFCSVCGAKVDSETRWDEKEEKSFLKFIKKIIFLPITVLNLIWILLHFQDKA' A
#
# COMPACT_ATOMS: atom_id res chain seq x y z
N MET A 1 -9.03 25.37 12.69
CA MET A 1 -9.80 24.10 12.92
C MET A 1 -10.17 24.02 14.41
N LYS A 2 -11.16 23.24 14.84
CA LYS A 2 -11.52 23.13 16.28
C LYS A 2 -11.11 21.78 16.85
N CYS A 3 -10.76 21.73 18.13
CA CYS A 3 -10.41 20.48 18.80
C CYS A 3 -11.67 19.65 19.01
N ASN A 4 -11.64 18.38 18.62
CA ASN A 4 -12.77 17.46 18.87
C ASN A 4 -12.93 17.10 20.36
N ASN A 5 -11.89 17.31 21.17
CA ASN A 5 -11.91 16.98 22.59
C ASN A 5 -12.39 18.15 23.47
N CYS A 6 -11.93 19.38 23.20
CA CYS A 6 -12.23 20.54 24.06
C CYS A 6 -12.89 21.73 23.32
N GLY A 7 -13.06 21.67 22.00
CA GLY A 7 -13.67 22.74 21.22
C GLY A 7 -12.80 23.99 20.98
N ALA A 8 -11.58 24.03 21.53
CA ALA A 8 -10.66 25.16 21.34
C ALA A 8 -10.33 25.38 19.85
N ASN A 9 -10.05 26.62 19.48
CA ASN A 9 -9.63 26.94 18.11
C ASN A 9 -8.14 26.62 17.96
N LEU A 10 -7.79 25.75 17.01
CA LEU A 10 -6.44 25.32 16.72
C LEU A 10 -5.88 26.00 15.47
N PRO A 11 -4.60 26.39 15.50
CA PRO A 11 -3.89 26.87 14.33
C PRO A 11 -3.76 25.74 13.31
N ASN A 12 -3.77 26.11 12.02
CA ASN A 12 -3.56 25.16 10.93
C ASN A 12 -2.19 24.48 11.10
N ASN A 13 -2.15 23.16 10.95
CA ASN A 13 -0.96 22.29 11.10
C ASN A 13 -0.52 21.99 12.55
N SER A 14 -1.35 22.24 13.56
CA SER A 14 -1.05 21.76 14.91
C SER A 14 -1.25 20.24 15.03
N GLN A 15 -0.21 19.54 15.49
CA GLN A 15 -0.24 18.09 15.76
C GLN A 15 -0.90 17.76 17.11
N PHE A 16 -0.99 18.75 18.01
CA PHE A 16 -1.57 18.62 19.33
C PHE A 16 -2.33 19.88 19.70
N CYS A 17 -3.39 19.74 20.49
CA CYS A 17 -4.12 20.85 21.05
C CYS A 17 -3.31 21.50 22.17
N SER A 18 -3.01 22.78 22.04
CA SER A 18 -2.31 23.57 23.07
C SER A 18 -3.12 23.78 24.36
N VAL A 19 -4.43 23.50 24.33
CA VAL A 19 -5.32 23.71 25.48
C VAL A 19 -5.52 22.44 26.28
N CYS A 20 -5.79 21.29 25.65
CA CYS A 20 -6.06 20.03 26.35
C CYS A 20 -5.01 18.94 26.14
N GLY A 21 -4.01 19.18 25.28
CA GLY A 21 -2.98 18.19 24.96
C GLY A 21 -3.44 17.05 24.04
N ALA A 22 -4.72 17.02 23.63
CA ALA A 22 -5.22 16.00 22.72
C ALA A 22 -4.48 16.05 21.39
N LYS A 23 -4.02 14.89 20.90
CA LYS A 23 -3.41 14.76 19.58
C LYS A 23 -4.45 15.12 18.52
N VAL A 24 -4.05 15.98 17.59
CA VAL A 24 -4.87 16.37 16.46
C VAL A 24 -4.29 15.68 15.27
N ASP A 25 -5.01 14.67 14.79
CA ASP A 25 -4.59 13.91 13.63
C ASP A 25 -4.69 14.81 12.40
N SER A 26 -3.56 15.44 12.06
CA SER A 26 -3.33 16.04 10.75
C SER A 26 -3.10 14.90 9.76
N GLU A 27 -4.14 14.12 9.48
CA GLU A 27 -4.07 13.10 8.45
C GLU A 27 -3.98 13.79 7.08
N THR A 28 -2.76 14.08 6.64
CA THR A 28 -2.39 13.73 5.25
C THR A 28 -2.10 12.24 5.22
N ARG A 29 -3.08 11.43 5.61
CA ARG A 29 -3.07 10.01 5.32
C ARG A 29 -3.72 9.85 3.96
N TRP A 30 -2.99 10.29 2.93
CA TRP A 30 -3.22 9.76 1.60
C TRP A 30 -2.82 8.30 1.70
N ASP A 31 -3.86 7.47 1.76
CA ASP A 31 -3.82 6.09 2.17
C ASP A 31 -2.87 5.26 1.31
N GLU A 32 -1.71 4.94 1.87
CA GLU A 32 -0.86 3.81 1.48
C GLU A 32 -1.59 2.44 1.54
N LYS A 33 -2.87 2.45 1.91
CA LYS A 33 -3.73 1.29 2.15
C LYS A 33 -4.39 0.78 0.87
N GLU A 34 -4.63 1.64 -0.13
CA GLU A 34 -5.33 1.25 -1.35
C GLU A 34 -4.42 0.50 -2.34
N GLU A 35 -3.19 0.98 -2.50
CA GLU A 35 -2.23 0.43 -3.47
C GLU A 35 -1.77 -1.00 -3.13
N LYS A 36 -1.69 -1.33 -1.84
CA LYS A 36 -1.25 -2.66 -1.37
C LYS A 36 -2.27 -3.78 -1.63
N SER A 37 -3.52 -3.46 -1.94
CA SER A 37 -4.56 -4.46 -2.27
C SER A 37 -4.43 -4.93 -3.73
N PHE A 38 -4.27 -4.00 -4.67
CA PHE A 38 -4.23 -4.29 -6.10
C PHE A 38 -2.94 -5.02 -6.53
N LEU A 39 -1.79 -4.64 -5.95
CA LEU A 39 -0.49 -5.30 -6.20
C LEU A 39 -0.46 -6.78 -5.82
N LYS A 40 -1.25 -7.20 -4.80
CA LYS A 40 -1.38 -8.61 -4.43
C LYS A 40 -2.10 -9.41 -5.52
N PHE A 41 -3.08 -8.81 -6.19
CA PHE A 41 -3.79 -9.44 -7.31
C PHE A 41 -2.93 -9.53 -8.58
N ILE A 42 -2.19 -8.47 -8.94
CA ILE A 42 -1.34 -8.45 -10.15
C ILE A 42 -0.22 -9.50 -10.08
N LYS A 43 0.47 -9.63 -8.94
CA LYS A 43 1.54 -10.62 -8.77
C LYS A 43 1.06 -12.06 -9.04
N LYS A 44 -0.20 -12.39 -8.72
CA LYS A 44 -0.76 -13.72 -8.96
C LYS A 44 -1.06 -14.00 -10.44
N ILE A 45 -1.45 -12.98 -11.20
CA ILE A 45 -1.80 -13.09 -12.64
C ILE A 45 -0.55 -13.23 -13.51
N ILE A 46 0.55 -12.54 -13.18
CA ILE A 46 1.80 -12.54 -13.96
C ILE A 46 2.69 -13.77 -13.66
N PHE A 47 2.63 -14.34 -12.45
CA PHE A 47 3.50 -15.46 -12.06
C PHE A 47 3.15 -16.78 -12.75
N LEU A 48 1.85 -17.00 -13.04
CA LEU A 48 1.36 -18.22 -13.67
C LEU A 48 1.92 -18.44 -15.11
N PRO A 49 1.88 -17.46 -16.03
CA PRO A 49 2.43 -17.65 -17.38
C PRO A 49 3.96 -17.80 -17.39
N ILE A 50 4.70 -17.12 -16.51
CA ILE A 50 6.17 -17.19 -16.47
C ILE A 50 6.64 -18.61 -16.12
N THR A 51 5.98 -19.29 -15.19
CA THR A 51 6.33 -20.67 -14.81
C THR A 51 6.03 -21.68 -15.93
N VAL A 52 4.91 -21.51 -16.63
CA VAL A 52 4.53 -22.34 -17.78
C VAL A 52 5.51 -22.13 -18.94
N LEU A 53 5.86 -20.88 -19.25
CA LEU A 53 6.86 -20.54 -20.26
C LEU A 53 8.25 -21.12 -19.93
N ASN A 54 8.67 -21.08 -18.66
CA ASN A 54 9.93 -21.70 -18.22
C ASN A 54 9.92 -23.23 -18.36
N LEU A 55 8.82 -23.89 -17.97
CA LEU A 55 8.68 -25.34 -18.11
C LEU A 55 8.64 -25.77 -19.59
N ILE A 56 7.93 -25.02 -20.44
CA ILE A 56 7.93 -25.24 -21.88
C ILE A 56 9.33 -25.07 -22.47
N TRP A 57 10.07 -24.03 -22.06
CA TRP A 57 11.46 -23.82 -22.51
C TRP A 57 12.37 -24.97 -22.08
N ILE A 58 12.25 -25.47 -20.85
CA ILE A 58 13.00 -26.63 -20.35
C ILE A 58 12.68 -27.89 -21.16
N LEU A 59 11.40 -28.16 -21.44
CA LEU A 59 10.98 -29.34 -22.22
C LEU A 59 11.41 -29.25 -23.69
N LEU A 60 11.35 -28.06 -24.30
CA LEU A 60 11.86 -27.83 -25.66
C LEU A 60 13.40 -27.95 -25.72
N HIS A 61 14.11 -27.37 -24.75
CA HIS A 61 15.57 -27.46 -24.67
C HIS A 61 16.07 -28.89 -24.40
N PHE A 62 15.22 -29.76 -23.82
CA PHE A 62 15.59 -31.15 -23.56
C PHE A 62 15.43 -32.07 -24.79
N GLN A 63 14.75 -31.63 -25.86
CA GLN A 63 14.62 -32.42 -27.09
C GLN A 63 15.82 -32.33 -28.05
N ASP A 64 16.76 -31.40 -27.84
CA ASP A 64 17.95 -31.23 -28.72
C ASP A 64 19.15 -32.13 -28.32
N LYS A 65 19.00 -33.04 -27.34
CA LYS A 65 20.07 -33.94 -26.87
C LYS A 65 19.78 -35.44 -27.06
N ALA A 66 18.98 -35.80 -28.06
CA ALA A 66 18.71 -37.19 -28.45
C ALA A 66 19.23 -37.49 -29.86
#